data_AF-A0A1M3IKF8-F1
#
_entry.id   AF-A0A1M3IKF8-F1
#
_cell.length_a   1.000
_cell.length_b   1.000
_cell.length_c   1.000
_cell.angle_alpha   90.00
_cell.angle_beta   90.00
_cell.angle_gamma   90.00
#
_symmetry.space_group_name_H-M   'P 1'
#
loop_
_entity.id
_entity.type
_entity.pdbx_description
1 polymer ?
#
loop_
_entity_poly.entity_id
_entity_poly.type
_entity_poly.pdbx_seq_one_letter_code
_entity_poly.pdbx_strand_id
1 'polypeptide(L)'
;MFANTGYAQNIAPGWYVLDKGAKVSIIRPGTNDVTRYMTATRNKPLDKAGVDAMEELIDFSQGDIVLVHDQVGGYLIATDIEGRNLGIKGNITRADRGPGSGPGYMLDNFTTPDGKLIKKNSFVWVKERKPGAPNVTVQYADKKMITIPADKVYDINTAAAQMAGDTKPKTVQ
;
A
#
# COMPACT_ATOMS: atom_id res chain seq x y z
N MET A 1 -38.09 8.72 8.61
CA MET A 1 -37.00 7.73 8.80
C MET A 1 -36.58 7.24 7.43
N PHE A 2 -35.44 7.68 6.92
CA PHE A 2 -34.87 7.09 5.70
C PHE A 2 -33.97 5.93 6.12
N ALA A 3 -34.40 4.71 5.77
CA ALA A 3 -33.57 3.53 5.91
C ALA A 3 -32.36 3.69 4.99
N ASN A 4 -31.20 3.88 5.59
CA ASN A 4 -29.92 3.87 4.92
C ASN A 4 -29.58 2.40 4.62
N THR A 5 -30.21 1.83 3.58
CA THR A 5 -29.78 0.54 3.02
C THR A 5 -28.45 0.78 2.34
N GLY A 6 -27.39 0.77 3.15
CA GLY A 6 -26.02 0.74 2.68
C GLY A 6 -25.86 -0.51 1.83
N TYR A 7 -25.89 -0.33 0.52
CA TYR A 7 -25.44 -1.33 -0.43
C TYR A 7 -24.05 -1.79 0.04
N ALA A 8 -23.93 -3.06 0.43
CA ALA A 8 -22.63 -3.69 0.50
C ALA A 8 -22.06 -3.61 -0.92
N GLN A 9 -21.17 -2.66 -1.18
CA GLN A 9 -20.40 -2.67 -2.42
C GLN A 9 -19.65 -3.99 -2.42
N ASN A 10 -19.91 -4.84 -3.41
CA ASN A 10 -19.03 -5.95 -3.70
C ASN A 10 -17.69 -5.35 -4.12
N ILE A 11 -16.76 -5.24 -3.16
CA ILE A 11 -15.40 -4.83 -3.42
C ILE A 11 -14.67 -6.01 -4.04
N ALA A 12 -14.21 -5.83 -5.27
CA ALA A 12 -13.42 -6.83 -5.96
C ALA A 12 -11.98 -6.82 -5.42
N PRO A 13 -11.34 -8.00 -5.25
CA PRO A 13 -9.94 -8.08 -4.89
C PRO A 13 -9.05 -7.27 -5.83
N GLY A 14 -8.05 -6.59 -5.28
CA GLY A 14 -7.13 -5.76 -6.06
C GLY A 14 -6.40 -4.72 -5.24
N TRP A 15 -5.58 -3.92 -5.94
CA TRP A 15 -4.89 -2.78 -5.34
C TRP A 15 -5.84 -1.60 -5.20
N TYR A 16 -5.73 -0.90 -4.08
CA TYR A 16 -6.48 0.30 -3.77
C TYR A 16 -5.58 1.35 -3.14
N VAL A 17 -5.93 2.61 -3.35
CA VAL A 17 -5.34 3.78 -2.72
C VAL A 17 -6.21 4.18 -1.52
N LEU A 18 -5.59 4.47 -0.38
CA LEU A 18 -6.25 5.00 0.80
C LEU A 18 -6.66 6.45 0.59
N ASP A 19 -7.97 6.73 0.61
CA ASP A 19 -8.48 8.08 0.42
C ASP A 19 -8.63 8.84 1.74
N LYS A 20 -8.98 10.12 1.64
CA LYS A 20 -9.24 10.93 2.83
C LYS A 20 -10.36 10.29 3.67
N GLY A 21 -10.06 10.07 4.96
CA GLY A 21 -11.00 9.51 5.92
C GLY A 21 -10.97 7.97 6.01
N ALA A 22 -10.10 7.29 5.25
CA ALA A 22 -9.77 5.91 5.54
C ALA A 22 -9.16 5.77 6.93
N LYS A 23 -9.62 4.77 7.68
CA LYS A 23 -9.04 4.35 8.95
C LYS A 23 -8.51 2.94 8.77
N VAL A 24 -7.24 2.76 9.11
CA VAL A 24 -6.55 1.48 9.01
C VAL A 24 -6.27 0.97 10.42
N SER A 25 -6.59 -0.29 10.67
CA SER A 25 -6.20 -1.02 11.86
C SER A 25 -5.35 -2.20 11.46
N ILE A 26 -4.27 -2.46 12.18
CA ILE A 26 -3.46 -3.66 11.98
C ILE A 26 -4.19 -4.83 12.66
N ILE A 27 -4.39 -5.91 11.91
CA ILE A 27 -4.93 -7.18 12.42
C ILE A 27 -3.76 -8.06 12.86
N ARG A 28 -2.67 -8.02 12.10
CA ARG A 28 -1.43 -8.75 12.39
C ARG A 28 -0.22 -8.01 11.83
N PRO A 29 0.86 -7.84 12.61
CA PRO A 29 2.09 -7.23 12.12
C PRO A 29 2.73 -8.09 11.03
N GLY A 30 3.48 -7.44 10.14
CA GLY A 30 4.25 -8.10 9.10
C GLY A 30 5.52 -8.74 9.67
N THR A 31 6.14 -9.63 8.90
CA THR A 31 7.40 -10.29 9.30
C THR A 31 8.52 -9.28 9.56
N ASN A 32 8.55 -8.19 8.80
CA ASN A 32 9.53 -7.12 8.95
C ASN A 32 9.35 -6.38 10.29
N ASP A 33 8.12 -6.14 10.71
CA ASP A 33 7.83 -5.47 11.98
C ASP A 33 8.33 -6.34 13.15
N VAL A 34 8.01 -7.63 13.11
CA VAL A 34 8.45 -8.61 14.12
C VAL A 34 9.99 -8.68 14.17
N THR A 35 10.65 -8.73 13.01
CA THR A 35 12.12 -8.82 12.93
C THR A 35 12.77 -7.54 13.46
N ARG A 36 12.24 -6.36 13.12
CA ARG A 36 12.71 -5.06 13.63
C ARG A 36 12.54 -5.00 15.15
N TYR A 37 11.39 -5.40 15.68
CA TYR A 37 11.13 -5.43 17.11
C TYR A 37 12.07 -6.38 17.87
N MET A 38 12.23 -7.61 17.40
CA MET A 38 13.14 -8.59 18.02
C MET A 38 14.58 -8.08 18.03
N THR A 39 15.02 -7.47 16.93
CA THR A 39 16.36 -6.85 16.83
C THR A 39 16.52 -5.73 17.85
N ALA A 40 15.56 -4.80 17.92
CA ALA A 40 15.61 -3.64 18.81
C ALA A 40 15.54 -4.03 20.30
N THR A 41 14.81 -5.10 20.63
CA THR A 41 14.58 -5.53 22.01
C THR A 41 15.55 -6.60 22.50
N ARG A 42 16.52 -7.03 21.67
CA ARG A 42 17.44 -8.14 21.95
C ARG A 42 16.69 -9.46 22.21
N ASN A 43 15.76 -9.80 21.32
CA ASN A 43 14.97 -11.04 21.32
C ASN A 43 14.07 -11.22 22.55
N LYS A 44 13.47 -10.14 23.07
CA LYS A 44 12.38 -10.28 24.05
C LYS A 44 11.21 -11.09 23.45
N PRO A 45 10.46 -11.84 24.27
CA PRO A 45 9.27 -12.54 23.81
C PRO A 45 8.30 -11.60 23.09
N LEU A 46 7.67 -12.10 22.03
CA LEU A 46 6.59 -11.40 21.33
C LEU A 46 5.29 -11.58 22.12
N ASP A 47 5.06 -10.70 23.08
CA ASP A 47 3.83 -10.64 23.87
C ASP A 47 2.88 -9.54 23.33
N LYS A 48 1.71 -9.40 23.96
CA LYS A 48 0.70 -8.41 23.55
C LYS A 48 1.26 -6.98 23.56
N ALA A 49 2.05 -6.61 24.57
CA ALA A 49 2.63 -5.27 24.66
C ALA A 49 3.64 -5.01 23.54
N GLY A 50 4.43 -6.02 23.16
CA GLY A 50 5.31 -5.94 22.00
C GLY A 50 4.57 -5.75 20.69
N VAL A 51 3.45 -6.44 20.49
CA VAL A 51 2.58 -6.25 19.30
C VAL A 51 1.96 -4.86 19.31
N ASP A 52 1.36 -4.43 20.42
CA ASP A 52 0.73 -3.11 20.54
C ASP A 52 1.76 -1.99 20.26
N ALA A 53 2.98 -2.11 20.76
CA ALA A 53 4.07 -1.16 20.51
C ALA A 53 4.52 -1.12 19.03
N MET A 54 4.39 -2.21 18.27
CA MET A 54 4.67 -2.21 16.83
C MET A 54 3.59 -1.47 16.06
N GLU A 55 2.32 -1.67 16.42
CA GLU A 55 1.19 -1.04 15.75
C GLU A 55 1.21 0.48 15.90
N GLU A 56 1.63 1.00 17.06
CA GLU A 56 1.77 2.45 17.31
C GLU A 56 2.83 3.14 16.44
N LEU A 57 3.80 2.39 15.92
CA LEU A 57 4.88 2.94 15.07
C LEU A 57 4.51 2.96 13.58
N ILE A 58 3.37 2.37 13.21
CA ILE A 58 2.96 2.22 11.83
C ILE A 58 1.89 3.26 11.52
N ASP A 59 2.27 4.24 10.71
CA ASP A 59 1.36 5.29 10.24
C ASP A 59 0.98 5.04 8.78
N PHE A 60 -0.33 5.01 8.51
CA PHE A 60 -0.89 4.96 7.16
C PHE A 60 -1.36 6.34 6.77
N SER A 61 -0.81 6.85 5.67
CA SER A 61 -1.12 8.17 5.13
C SER A 61 -2.14 8.08 4.00
N GLN A 62 -2.86 9.19 3.79
CA GLN A 62 -3.64 9.38 2.57
C GLN A 62 -2.71 9.16 1.36
N GLY A 63 -3.15 8.33 0.41
CA GLY A 63 -2.42 7.99 -0.80
C GLY A 63 -1.54 6.75 -0.72
N ASP A 64 -1.38 6.16 0.47
CA ASP A 64 -0.73 4.85 0.59
C ASP A 64 -1.59 3.78 -0.10
N ILE A 65 -0.95 2.68 -0.51
CA ILE A 65 -1.62 1.59 -1.24
C ILE A 65 -1.70 0.30 -0.43
N VAL A 66 -2.79 -0.42 -0.67
CA VAL A 66 -3.11 -1.69 -0.02
C VAL A 66 -3.70 -2.67 -1.04
N LEU A 67 -3.45 -3.96 -0.85
CA LEU A 67 -4.05 -5.04 -1.60
C LEU A 67 -5.27 -5.56 -0.84
N VAL A 68 -6.46 -5.12 -1.24
CA VAL A 68 -7.72 -5.59 -0.66
C VAL A 68 -8.08 -6.95 -1.27
N HIS A 69 -8.52 -7.88 -0.44
CA HIS A 69 -8.88 -9.23 -0.89
C HIS A 69 -10.23 -9.72 -0.39
N ASP A 70 -10.81 -9.10 0.66
CA ASP A 70 -12.12 -9.49 1.19
C ASP A 70 -12.84 -8.34 1.91
N GLN A 71 -14.10 -8.55 2.27
CA GLN A 71 -14.89 -7.65 3.10
C GLN A 71 -15.68 -8.43 4.15
N VAL A 72 -15.44 -8.13 5.43
CA VAL A 72 -16.07 -8.80 6.58
C VAL A 72 -16.62 -7.77 7.54
N GLY A 73 -17.91 -7.85 7.88
CA GLY A 73 -18.52 -7.01 8.91
C GLY A 73 -18.41 -5.50 8.65
N GLY A 74 -18.37 -5.07 7.38
CA GLY A 74 -18.19 -3.66 7.00
C GLY A 74 -16.75 -3.15 7.05
N TYR A 75 -15.78 -4.04 7.27
CA TYR A 75 -14.35 -3.78 7.11
C TYR A 75 -13.85 -4.42 5.83
N LEU A 76 -12.91 -3.76 5.17
CA LEU A 76 -12.15 -4.35 4.09
C LEU A 76 -10.92 -5.01 4.67
N ILE A 77 -10.67 -6.24 4.24
CA ILE A 77 -9.51 -7.01 4.65
C ILE A 77 -8.47 -6.88 3.56
N ALA A 78 -7.28 -6.42 3.96
CA ALA A 78 -6.21 -6.10 3.05
C ALA A 78 -4.85 -6.51 3.59
N THR A 79 -3.87 -6.53 2.69
CA THR A 79 -2.45 -6.63 3.03
C THR A 79 -1.72 -5.45 2.42
N ASP A 80 -0.75 -4.88 3.11
CA ASP A 80 0.16 -3.91 2.50
C ASP A 80 1.42 -4.60 1.95
N ILE A 81 2.36 -3.82 1.43
CA ILE A 81 3.59 -4.35 0.82
C ILE A 81 4.58 -4.89 1.85
N GLU A 82 4.56 -4.40 3.09
CA GLU A 82 5.36 -4.96 4.17
C GLU A 82 4.77 -6.27 4.75
N GLY A 83 3.62 -6.72 4.24
CA GLY A 83 3.00 -8.00 4.59
C GLY A 83 2.15 -7.97 5.86
N ARG A 84 1.74 -6.77 6.31
CA ARG A 84 0.82 -6.57 7.43
C ARG A 84 -0.59 -6.90 6.99
N ASN A 85 -1.33 -7.61 7.84
CA ASN A 85 -2.77 -7.80 7.61
C ASN A 85 -3.53 -6.63 8.22
N LEU A 86 -4.47 -6.07 7.47
CA LEU A 86 -5.12 -4.81 7.76
C LEU A 86 -6.64 -4.96 7.71
N GLY A 87 -7.31 -4.27 8.62
CA GLY A 87 -8.73 -3.95 8.55
C GLY A 87 -8.88 -2.49 8.17
N ILE A 88 -9.69 -2.19 7.15
CA ILE A 88 -9.88 -0.82 6.67
C ILE A 88 -11.35 -0.45 6.73
N LYS A 89 -11.63 0.74 7.27
CA LYS A 89 -12.95 1.35 7.28
C LYS A 89 -12.88 2.75 6.68
N GLY A 90 -13.74 3.06 5.72
CA GLY A 90 -13.79 4.37 5.08
C GLY A 90 -13.53 4.29 3.58
N ASN A 91 -13.05 5.39 3.01
CA ASN A 91 -12.97 5.57 1.56
C ASN A 91 -11.68 4.99 1.00
N ILE A 92 -11.80 4.23 -0.09
CA ILE A 92 -10.67 3.78 -0.90
C ILE A 92 -11.02 3.90 -2.37
N THR A 93 -9.99 4.08 -3.20
CA THR A 93 -10.13 4.16 -4.65
C THR A 93 -9.37 3.01 -5.30
N ARG A 94 -10.03 2.29 -6.20
CA ARG A 94 -9.39 1.20 -6.95
C ARG A 94 -8.21 1.69 -7.77
N ALA A 95 -7.11 0.96 -7.70
CA ALA A 95 -5.89 1.21 -8.44
C ALA A 95 -5.79 0.21 -9.60
N ASP A 96 -6.40 0.57 -10.73
CA ASP A 96 -6.52 -0.36 -11.85
C ASP A 96 -5.17 -0.62 -12.52
N ARG A 97 -4.90 -1.90 -12.76
CA ARG A 97 -3.71 -2.36 -13.48
C ARG A 97 -3.80 -1.99 -14.96
N GLY A 98 -2.67 -1.59 -15.51
CA GLY A 98 -2.39 -1.38 -16.92
C GLY A 98 -0.89 -1.56 -17.21
N PRO A 99 -0.46 -1.42 -18.48
CA PRO A 99 0.95 -1.51 -18.84
C PRO A 99 1.80 -0.49 -18.05
N GLY A 100 2.85 -0.97 -17.39
CA GLY A 100 3.75 -0.11 -16.59
C GLY A 100 3.12 0.46 -15.32
N SER A 101 1.95 -0.04 -14.89
CA SER A 101 1.37 0.30 -13.60
C SER A 101 1.83 -0.67 -12.51
N GLY A 102 1.90 -0.20 -11.27
CA GLY A 102 2.27 -1.04 -10.16
C GLY A 102 2.56 -0.30 -8.87
N PRO A 103 2.86 -1.05 -7.82
CA PRO A 103 3.44 -0.47 -6.61
C PRO A 103 4.76 0.25 -6.87
N GLY A 104 4.87 1.46 -6.35
CA GLY A 104 6.10 2.22 -6.22
C GLY A 104 6.46 2.46 -4.77
N TYR A 105 7.73 2.68 -4.51
CA TYR A 105 8.27 3.03 -3.20
C TYR A 105 8.93 4.40 -3.25
N MET A 106 8.52 5.30 -2.34
CA MET A 106 9.05 6.66 -2.28
C MET A 106 10.47 6.65 -1.69
N LEU A 107 11.47 7.02 -2.49
CA LEU A 107 12.87 7.10 -2.08
C LEU A 107 13.17 8.37 -1.29
N ASP A 108 12.37 9.41 -1.51
CA ASP A 108 12.48 10.72 -0.87
C ASP A 108 11.10 11.35 -0.70
N ASN A 109 11.00 12.35 0.16
CA ASN A 109 9.81 13.16 0.35
C ASN A 109 9.43 13.88 -0.96
N PHE A 110 8.13 14.01 -1.20
CA PHE A 110 7.61 14.80 -2.31
C PHE A 110 6.40 15.62 -1.86
N THR A 111 6.46 16.93 -2.08
CA THR A 111 5.32 17.82 -1.85
C THR A 111 4.53 17.94 -3.15
N THR A 112 3.26 17.54 -3.10
CA THR A 112 2.34 17.64 -4.22
C THR A 112 2.06 19.11 -4.58
N PRO A 113 1.57 19.41 -5.79
CA PRO A 113 1.24 20.78 -6.18
C PRO A 113 0.22 21.48 -5.26
N ASP A 114 -0.65 20.70 -4.59
CA ASP A 114 -1.62 21.19 -3.59
C ASP A 114 -1.06 21.22 -2.15
N GLY A 115 0.26 21.09 -1.98
CA GLY A 115 0.95 21.27 -0.70
C GLY A 115 0.91 20.06 0.25
N LYS A 116 0.42 18.91 -0.19
CA LYS A 116 0.42 17.69 0.63
C LYS A 116 1.77 16.98 0.55
N LEU A 117 2.21 16.41 1.66
CA LEU A 117 3.44 15.64 1.71
C LEU A 117 3.17 14.16 1.44
N ILE A 118 3.81 13.61 0.41
CA ILE A 118 4.03 12.17 0.27
C ILE A 118 5.37 11.86 0.95
N LYS A 119 5.31 11.07 2.02
CA LYS A 119 6.48 10.79 2.84
C LYS A 119 7.43 9.82 2.12
N LYS A 120 8.72 9.98 2.37
CA LYS A 120 9.73 8.96 2.12
C LYS A 120 9.30 7.66 2.80
N ASN A 121 9.60 6.53 2.16
CA ASN A 121 9.23 5.18 2.56
C ASN A 121 7.73 4.86 2.47
N SER A 122 6.88 5.76 1.96
CA SER A 122 5.50 5.42 1.58
C SER A 122 5.46 4.55 0.33
N PHE A 123 4.42 3.72 0.24
CA PHE A 123 4.11 2.96 -0.97
C PHE A 123 2.99 3.64 -1.75
N VAL A 124 3.21 3.87 -3.04
CA VAL A 124 2.28 4.59 -3.92
C VAL A 124 1.89 3.76 -5.13
N TRP A 125 0.76 4.08 -5.79
CA TRP A 125 0.41 3.44 -7.05
C TRP A 125 1.00 4.21 -8.22
N VAL A 126 2.02 3.67 -8.88
CA VAL A 126 2.47 4.14 -10.19
C VAL A 126 1.41 3.74 -11.21
N LYS A 127 0.70 4.72 -11.78
CA LYS A 127 -0.32 4.48 -12.80
C LYS A 127 0.30 4.31 -14.18
N GLU A 128 1.34 5.08 -14.48
CA GLU A 128 2.05 5.05 -15.75
C GLU A 128 3.52 5.47 -15.55
N ARG A 129 4.43 4.74 -16.22
CA ARG A 129 5.83 5.14 -16.41
C ARG A 129 6.22 4.86 -17.85
N LYS A 130 6.59 5.90 -18.59
CA LYS A 130 7.16 5.74 -19.93
C LYS A 130 8.66 5.41 -19.82
N PRO A 131 9.18 4.43 -20.58
CA PRO A 131 10.62 4.13 -20.58
C PRO A 131 11.45 5.37 -20.89
N GLY A 132 12.46 5.64 -20.07
CA GLY A 132 13.35 6.81 -20.21
C GLY A 132 12.73 8.17 -19.86
N ALA A 133 11.46 8.22 -19.44
CA ALA A 133 10.85 9.49 -19.06
C ALA A 133 11.40 9.99 -17.70
N PRO A 134 11.58 11.32 -17.56
CA PRO A 134 12.08 11.91 -16.32
C PRO A 134 11.03 11.90 -15.18
N ASN A 135 9.77 11.56 -15.49
CA ASN A 135 8.66 11.61 -14.55
C ASN A 135 7.81 10.34 -14.64
N VAL A 136 7.09 10.07 -13.55
CA VAL A 136 6.08 9.03 -13.42
C VAL A 136 4.73 9.65 -13.03
N THR A 137 3.64 9.01 -13.45
CA THR A 137 2.29 9.39 -13.03
C THR A 137 1.87 8.48 -11.89
N VAL A 138 1.61 9.06 -10.72
CA VAL A 138 1.11 8.35 -9.53
C VAL A 138 -0.37 8.62 -9.35
N GLN A 139 -1.15 7.57 -9.16
CA GLN A 139 -2.52 7.71 -8.66
C GLN A 139 -2.45 7.92 -7.15
N TYR A 140 -2.80 9.11 -6.73
CA TYR A 140 -2.94 9.51 -5.35
C TYR A 140 -4.41 9.44 -4.93
N ALA A 141 -4.64 9.71 -3.66
CA ALA A 141 -5.96 9.69 -3.06
C ALA A 141 -6.95 10.64 -3.74
N ASP A 142 -8.24 10.33 -3.57
CA ASP A 142 -9.38 11.04 -4.15
C ASP A 142 -9.31 11.03 -5.70
N LYS A 143 -8.75 9.95 -6.29
CA LYS A 143 -8.51 9.76 -7.74
C LYS A 143 -7.59 10.81 -8.38
N LYS A 144 -6.82 11.55 -7.58
CA LYS A 144 -5.89 12.56 -8.10
C LYS A 144 -4.72 11.88 -8.81
N MET A 145 -4.30 12.43 -9.94
CA MET A 145 -3.09 12.01 -10.64
C MET A 145 -1.99 13.02 -10.38
N ILE A 146 -0.83 12.54 -9.95
CA ILE A 146 0.30 13.37 -9.54
C ILE A 146 1.52 12.98 -10.37
N THR A 147 2.13 13.96 -11.02
CA THR A 147 3.40 13.79 -11.72
C THR A 147 4.53 13.94 -10.71
N ILE A 148 5.35 12.90 -10.58
CA ILE A 148 6.50 12.87 -9.67
C ILE A 148 7.77 12.60 -10.48
N PRO A 149 8.91 13.25 -10.16
CA PRO A 149 10.20 12.88 -10.72
C PRO A 149 10.49 11.38 -10.56
N ALA A 150 10.94 10.74 -11.64
CA ALA A 150 11.14 9.30 -11.69
C ALA A 150 12.27 8.80 -10.78
N ASP A 151 13.19 9.67 -10.38
CA ASP A 151 14.27 9.41 -9.43
C ASP A 151 13.81 9.39 -7.96
N LYS A 152 12.61 9.94 -7.66
CA LYS A 152 12.00 9.89 -6.33
C LYS A 152 11.18 8.62 -6.08
N VAL A 153 10.91 7.82 -7.11
CA VAL A 153 10.06 6.62 -7.01
C VAL A 153 10.81 5.40 -7.52
N TYR A 154 11.02 4.44 -6.63
CA TYR A 154 11.47 3.11 -7.01
C TYR A 154 10.28 2.28 -7.49
N ASP A 155 10.30 1.83 -8.75
CA ASP A 155 9.24 1.03 -9.34
C ASP A 155 9.49 -0.46 -9.03
N ILE A 156 8.69 -0.99 -8.11
CA ILE A 156 8.81 -2.37 -7.62
C ILE A 156 8.49 -3.36 -8.73
N ASN A 157 7.53 -3.05 -9.62
CA ASN A 157 7.17 -3.96 -10.71
C ASN A 157 8.28 -4.08 -11.75
N THR A 158 8.89 -2.96 -12.13
CA THR A 158 10.04 -2.98 -13.05
C THR A 158 11.20 -3.77 -12.45
N ALA A 159 11.50 -3.58 -11.16
CA ALA A 159 12.54 -4.33 -10.48
C ALA A 159 12.23 -5.83 -10.38
N ALA A 160 11.01 -6.19 -10.00
CA ALA A 160 10.58 -7.58 -9.90
C ALA A 160 10.64 -8.29 -11.27
N ALA A 161 10.25 -7.62 -12.36
CA ALA A 161 10.36 -8.16 -13.70
C ALA A 161 11.83 -8.37 -14.12
N GLN A 162 12.73 -7.43 -13.79
CA GLN A 162 14.17 -7.58 -14.05
C GLN A 162 14.78 -8.74 -13.25
N MET A 163 14.39 -8.89 -11.98
CA MET A 163 14.85 -9.97 -11.11
C MET A 163 14.30 -11.34 -11.53
N ALA A 164 13.06 -11.39 -12.03
CA ALA A 164 12.46 -12.61 -12.54
C ALA A 164 13.24 -13.13 -13.77
N GLY A 165 13.85 -12.25 -14.57
CA GLY A 165 14.49 -12.63 -15.83
C GLY A 165 13.53 -13.40 -16.76
N ASP A 166 14.07 -14.19 -17.70
CA ASP A 166 13.29 -15.20 -18.43
C ASP A 166 13.03 -16.42 -17.53
N THR A 167 12.25 -16.23 -16.46
CA THR A 167 11.84 -17.36 -15.61
C THR A 167 10.83 -18.22 -16.37
N LYS A 168 11.29 -19.37 -16.87
CA LYS A 168 10.38 -20.44 -17.29
C LYS A 168 9.56 -20.89 -16.07
N PRO A 169 8.23 -20.91 -16.15
CA PRO A 169 7.39 -21.45 -15.08
C PRO A 169 7.87 -22.86 -14.73
N LYS A 170 8.16 -23.12 -13.45
CA LYS A 170 8.32 -24.50 -13.00
C LYS A 170 6.94 -25.14 -12.96
N THR A 171 6.71 -26.15 -13.79
CA THR A 171 5.57 -27.04 -13.63
C THR A 171 5.74 -27.76 -12.29
N VAL A 172 4.84 -27.49 -11.35
CA VAL A 172 4.79 -28.24 -10.10
C VAL A 172 4.13 -29.58 -10.43
N GLN A 173 4.85 -30.69 -10.19
CA GLN A 173 4.30 -32.05 -10.25
C GLN A 173 3.59 -32.38 -8.94
#